data_AF-A0A087FX92-F1
#
_entry.id   AF-A0A087FX92-F1
#
_cell.length_a   1.000
_cell.length_b   1.000
_cell.length_c   1.000
_cell.angle_alpha   90.00
_cell.angle_beta   90.00
_cell.angle_gamma   90.00
#
_symmetry.space_group_name_H-M   'P 1'
#
loop_
_entity.id
_entity.type
_entity.pdbx_description
1 polymer ?
#
loop_
_entity_poly.entity_id
_entity_poly.type
_entity_poly.pdbx_seq_one_letter_code
_entity_poly.pdbx_strand_id
1 'polypeptide(L)'
;MDEYETPLLSHKESSPPSSSSTVLKWILKVVMSVIFVAWVVFLLMYPGKLGDGLLTKWRAATSNTLFGITGSMFLIFSGPILIIAVLASLYLIISGEEKVFHKKKILKFPRFRLWTFPVLVDGPFGVVSAAEFLGIIIFSVFFLWAIYAFTLRNLALLSLFHVLPKDRSILLLEVTGLRFGMIGLLCMVFLFLPVSRGSILLRLIDVPFEHATRYHVWLGHITMAFFSLHGLCYVVGWTIQGRLLELIFEWKAIGIAVLPGVISLVAGLLMWVTSLNTVRKHYFELFFYTHQLYIVFVVFLALHVGDYIFSIIAGGIFLFILDRFLRFCQSRRTVHVISAKSLPCGTLELVLSKPPSNNSV
;
A
#
# COMPACT_ATOMS: atom_id res chain seq x y z
N MET A 1 -23.20 -19.86 -62.75
CA MET A 1 -23.45 -21.13 -62.07
C MET A 1 -22.07 -21.61 -61.67
N ASP A 2 -21.70 -21.33 -60.42
CA ASP A 2 -20.75 -22.07 -59.58
C ASP A 2 -20.59 -21.29 -58.28
N GLU A 3 -20.99 -21.97 -57.22
CA GLU A 3 -21.31 -21.46 -55.90
C GLU A 3 -20.07 -21.21 -55.04
N TYR A 4 -20.22 -20.23 -54.16
CA TYR A 4 -19.38 -19.91 -53.02
C TYR A 4 -19.28 -21.10 -52.05
N GLU A 5 -18.07 -21.57 -51.72
CA GLU A 5 -17.81 -22.29 -50.47
C GLU A 5 -16.94 -21.44 -49.54
N THR A 6 -17.58 -20.81 -48.56
CA THR A 6 -16.94 -20.25 -47.36
C THR A 6 -16.84 -21.34 -46.29
N PRO A 7 -15.70 -21.52 -45.61
CA PRO A 7 -15.59 -22.52 -44.54
C PRO A 7 -16.34 -22.04 -43.29
N LEU A 8 -17.30 -22.86 -42.86
CA LEU A 8 -18.07 -22.75 -41.62
C LEU A 8 -17.16 -22.80 -40.38
N LEU A 9 -16.71 -21.64 -39.91
CA LEU A 9 -16.27 -21.49 -38.52
C LEU A 9 -17.51 -21.42 -37.63
N SER A 10 -17.80 -22.53 -36.95
CA SER A 10 -18.72 -22.61 -35.82
C SER A 10 -18.27 -21.62 -34.74
N HIS A 11 -18.82 -20.40 -34.80
CA HIS A 11 -18.81 -19.49 -33.68
C HIS A 11 -19.74 -20.07 -32.64
N LYS A 12 -19.18 -20.80 -31.66
CA LYS A 12 -19.88 -21.12 -30.41
C LYS A 12 -20.17 -19.78 -29.73
N GLU A 13 -21.35 -19.22 -29.97
CA GLU A 13 -21.85 -18.08 -29.23
C GLU A 13 -21.83 -18.46 -27.75
N SER A 14 -20.97 -17.78 -26.99
CA SER A 14 -21.02 -17.83 -25.53
C SER A 14 -22.43 -17.40 -25.12
N SER A 15 -23.13 -18.29 -24.42
CA SER A 15 -24.44 -18.00 -23.85
C SER A 15 -24.40 -16.67 -23.09
N PRO A 16 -25.42 -15.81 -23.21
CA PRO A 16 -25.45 -14.55 -22.48
C PRO A 16 -25.35 -14.85 -20.98
N PRO A 17 -24.59 -14.05 -20.20
CA PRO A 17 -24.44 -14.28 -18.77
C PRO A 17 -25.82 -14.37 -18.13
N SER A 18 -26.07 -15.47 -17.41
CA SER A 18 -27.35 -15.67 -16.72
C SER A 18 -27.61 -14.48 -15.79
N SER A 19 -28.85 -13.98 -15.74
CA SER A 19 -29.24 -12.81 -14.93
C SER A 19 -28.72 -12.88 -13.48
N SER A 20 -28.69 -14.08 -12.90
CA SER A 20 -28.13 -14.38 -11.58
C SER A 20 -26.63 -14.04 -11.45
N SER A 21 -25.82 -14.34 -12.46
CA SER A 21 -24.38 -14.03 -12.47
C SER A 21 -24.10 -12.52 -12.47
N THR A 22 -24.95 -11.73 -13.12
CA THR A 22 -24.84 -10.26 -13.17
C THR A 22 -25.19 -9.64 -11.82
N VAL A 23 -26.24 -10.14 -11.16
CA VAL A 23 -26.64 -9.71 -9.81
C VAL A 23 -25.55 -10.03 -8.79
N LEU A 24 -25.00 -11.25 -8.82
CA LEU A 24 -23.93 -11.67 -7.91
C LEU A 24 -22.66 -10.82 -8.07
N LYS A 25 -22.25 -10.52 -9.31
CA LYS A 25 -21.13 -9.61 -9.61
C LYS A 25 -21.35 -8.22 -9.01
N TRP A 26 -22.57 -7.69 -9.11
CA TRP A 26 -22.92 -6.38 -8.56
C TRP A 26 -22.89 -6.38 -7.02
N ILE A 27 -23.49 -7.39 -6.38
CA ILE A 27 -23.46 -7.57 -4.92
C ILE A 27 -22.02 -7.60 -4.42
N LEU A 28 -21.16 -8.41 -5.05
CA LEU A 28 -19.76 -8.56 -4.65
C LEU A 28 -19.00 -7.24 -4.72
N LYS A 29 -19.23 -6.45 -5.78
CA LYS A 29 -18.64 -5.10 -5.92
C LYS A 29 -19.11 -4.13 -4.85
N VAL A 30 -20.40 -4.14 -4.52
CA VAL A 30 -20.96 -3.30 -3.45
C VAL A 30 -20.38 -3.69 -2.09
N VAL A 31 -20.36 -4.99 -1.77
CA VAL A 31 -19.80 -5.50 -0.50
C VAL A 31 -18.33 -5.11 -0.35
N MET A 32 -17.50 -5.34 -1.38
CA MET A 32 -16.08 -4.93 -1.34
C MET A 32 -15.91 -3.42 -1.14
N SER A 33 -16.75 -2.62 -1.79
CA SER A 33 -16.70 -1.16 -1.67
C SER A 33 -17.10 -0.69 -0.26
N VAL A 34 -18.14 -1.29 0.34
CA VAL A 34 -18.59 -0.99 1.70
C VAL A 34 -17.50 -1.35 2.71
N ILE A 35 -16.89 -2.54 2.59
CA ILE A 35 -15.78 -2.97 3.46
C ILE A 35 -14.61 -2.00 3.34
N PHE A 36 -14.22 -1.64 2.12
CA PHE A 36 -13.11 -0.73 1.88
C PHE A 36 -13.36 0.67 2.46
N VAL A 37 -14.53 1.25 2.22
CA VAL A 37 -14.88 2.58 2.74
C VAL A 37 -14.95 2.57 4.26
N ALA A 38 -15.61 1.57 4.86
CA ALA A 38 -15.68 1.44 6.32
C ALA A 38 -14.29 1.31 6.95
N TRP A 39 -13.42 0.52 6.32
CA TRP A 39 -12.04 0.33 6.77
C TRP A 39 -11.22 1.62 6.65
N VAL A 40 -11.27 2.33 5.53
CA VAL A 40 -10.57 3.62 5.36
C VAL A 40 -11.10 4.65 6.36
N VAL A 41 -12.42 4.76 6.54
CA VAL A 41 -13.02 5.67 7.53
C VAL A 41 -12.53 5.34 8.94
N PHE A 42 -12.46 4.07 9.31
CA PHE A 42 -11.87 3.65 10.58
C PHE A 42 -10.42 4.11 10.74
N LEU A 43 -9.57 3.89 9.73
CA LEU A 43 -8.17 4.33 9.76
C LEU A 43 -8.03 5.85 9.90
N LEU A 44 -8.90 6.63 9.25
CA LEU A 44 -8.94 8.10 9.36
C LEU A 44 -9.40 8.57 10.75
N MET A 45 -10.33 7.83 11.37
CA MET A 45 -10.86 8.14 12.71
C MET A 45 -9.96 7.67 13.85
N TYR A 46 -9.09 6.69 13.61
CA TYR A 46 -8.25 6.04 14.62
C TYR A 46 -7.42 7.00 15.50
N PRO A 47 -6.80 8.08 14.97
CA PRO A 47 -6.08 9.04 15.80
C PRO A 47 -6.93 9.71 16.89
N GLY A 48 -8.23 9.88 16.61
CA GLY A 48 -9.19 10.54 17.51
C GLY A 48 -9.77 9.62 18.60
N LYS A 49 -10.45 10.24 19.57
CA LYS A 49 -11.09 9.52 20.69
C LYS A 49 -12.14 8.49 20.23
N LEU A 50 -12.88 8.79 19.16
CA LEU A 50 -13.89 7.89 18.61
C LEU A 50 -13.28 6.61 18.03
N GLY A 51 -12.24 6.75 17.18
CA GLY A 51 -11.58 5.58 16.57
C GLY A 51 -10.80 4.75 17.59
N ASP A 52 -10.13 5.41 18.54
CA ASP A 52 -9.48 4.73 19.67
C ASP A 52 -10.48 3.98 20.55
N GLY A 53 -11.63 4.61 20.86
CA GLY A 53 -12.72 4.00 21.60
C GLY A 53 -13.40 2.83 20.87
N LEU A 54 -13.49 2.90 19.54
CA LEU A 54 -13.97 1.78 18.73
C LEU A 54 -12.96 0.62 18.77
N LEU A 55 -11.67 0.92 18.68
CA LEU A 55 -10.62 -0.10 18.77
C LEU A 55 -10.61 -0.78 20.14
N THR A 56 -10.79 -0.04 21.24
CA THR A 56 -10.84 -0.64 22.58
C THR A 56 -12.06 -1.53 22.77
N LYS A 57 -13.24 -1.11 22.30
CA LYS A 57 -14.46 -1.95 22.29
C LYS A 57 -14.28 -3.21 21.43
N TRP A 58 -13.71 -3.06 20.24
CA TRP A 58 -13.40 -4.18 19.35
C TRP A 58 -12.47 -5.18 20.03
N ARG A 59 -11.39 -4.67 20.64
CA ARG A 59 -10.43 -5.49 21.36
C ARG A 59 -11.09 -6.23 22.51
N ALA A 60 -11.88 -5.56 23.34
CA ALA A 60 -12.61 -6.19 24.43
C ALA A 60 -13.56 -7.30 23.95
N ALA A 61 -14.20 -7.13 22.79
CA ALA A 61 -15.09 -8.13 22.21
C ALA A 61 -14.36 -9.33 21.59
N THR A 62 -13.13 -9.15 21.11
CA THR A 62 -12.44 -10.16 20.28
C THR A 62 -11.19 -10.76 20.94
N SER A 63 -10.61 -10.12 21.96
CA SER A 63 -9.35 -10.58 22.58
C SER A 63 -9.48 -11.91 23.33
N ASN A 64 -10.68 -12.24 23.83
CA ASN A 64 -10.95 -13.48 24.55
C ASN A 64 -11.32 -14.65 23.63
N THR A 65 -11.27 -14.44 22.32
CA THR A 65 -11.50 -15.49 21.32
C THR A 65 -10.19 -16.19 20.95
N LEU A 66 -10.25 -17.18 20.05
CA LEU A 66 -9.08 -17.89 19.52
C LEU A 66 -8.01 -16.98 18.91
N PHE A 67 -8.36 -15.75 18.51
CA PHE A 67 -7.46 -14.81 17.86
C PHE A 67 -6.54 -14.06 18.84
N GLY A 68 -6.88 -14.01 20.12
CA GLY A 68 -6.12 -13.24 21.11
C GLY A 68 -6.04 -11.73 20.82
N ILE A 69 -5.18 -11.03 21.56
CA ILE A 69 -4.99 -9.58 21.43
C ILE A 69 -4.33 -9.21 20.08
N THR A 70 -3.32 -9.98 19.66
CA THR A 70 -2.63 -9.77 18.37
C THR A 70 -3.55 -10.03 17.18
N GLY A 71 -4.31 -11.13 17.18
CA GLY A 71 -5.26 -11.42 16.10
C GLY A 71 -6.43 -10.43 16.06
N SER A 72 -6.86 -9.89 17.20
CA SER A 72 -7.84 -8.80 17.24
C SER A 72 -7.38 -7.56 16.46
N MET A 73 -6.12 -7.14 16.64
CA MET A 73 -5.53 -6.04 15.87
C MET A 73 -5.38 -6.38 14.39
N PHE A 74 -4.94 -7.60 14.09
CA PHE A 74 -4.86 -8.07 12.72
C PHE A 74 -6.21 -7.98 12.01
N LEU A 75 -7.29 -8.44 12.65
CA LEU A 75 -8.63 -8.48 12.05
C LEU A 75 -9.21 -7.11 11.72
N ILE A 76 -8.91 -6.07 12.51
CA ILE A 76 -9.45 -4.71 12.26
C ILE A 76 -8.58 -3.91 11.29
N PHE A 77 -7.25 -4.07 11.33
CA PHE A 77 -6.33 -3.33 10.48
C PHE A 77 -5.98 -4.04 9.18
N SER A 78 -5.59 -5.32 9.23
CA SER A 78 -5.13 -6.10 8.07
C SER A 78 -6.22 -7.01 7.49
N GLY A 79 -7.20 -7.44 8.28
CA GLY A 79 -8.28 -8.32 7.86
C GLY A 79 -9.09 -7.81 6.67
N PRO A 80 -9.54 -6.53 6.65
CA PRO A 80 -10.43 -6.03 5.60
C PRO A 80 -9.79 -6.11 4.21
N ILE A 81 -8.50 -5.78 4.07
CA ILE A 81 -7.83 -5.84 2.77
C ILE A 81 -7.65 -7.27 2.25
N LEU A 82 -7.44 -8.24 3.16
CA LEU A 82 -7.38 -9.66 2.81
C LEU A 82 -8.75 -10.21 2.40
N ILE A 83 -9.80 -9.84 3.13
CA ILE A 83 -11.19 -10.19 2.77
C ILE A 83 -11.52 -9.64 1.38
N ILE A 84 -11.19 -8.37 1.11
CA ILE A 84 -11.39 -7.78 -0.23
C ILE A 84 -10.59 -8.56 -1.28
N ALA A 85 -9.34 -8.96 -1.01
CA ALA A 85 -8.57 -9.75 -1.97
C ALA A 85 -9.22 -11.11 -2.29
N VAL A 86 -9.77 -11.82 -1.29
CA VAL A 86 -10.50 -13.09 -1.49
C VAL A 86 -11.78 -12.85 -2.29
N LEU A 87 -12.59 -11.86 -1.90
CA LEU A 87 -13.82 -11.49 -2.61
C LEU A 87 -13.54 -11.06 -4.05
N ALA A 88 -12.46 -10.32 -4.28
CA ALA A 88 -12.05 -9.91 -5.61
C ALA A 88 -11.58 -11.10 -6.46
N SER A 89 -10.99 -12.12 -5.84
CA SER A 89 -10.62 -13.37 -6.52
C SER A 89 -11.87 -14.11 -7.02
N LEU A 90 -12.87 -14.25 -6.15
CA LEU A 90 -14.18 -14.82 -6.52
C LEU A 90 -14.86 -14.02 -7.62
N TYR A 91 -14.79 -12.69 -7.56
CA TYR A 91 -15.34 -11.81 -8.59
C TYR A 91 -14.72 -12.08 -9.97
N LEU A 92 -13.40 -12.22 -10.04
CA LEU A 92 -12.70 -12.50 -11.29
C LEU A 92 -13.03 -13.90 -11.84
N ILE A 93 -13.14 -14.90 -10.97
CA ILE A 93 -13.52 -16.27 -11.37
C ILE A 93 -14.93 -16.29 -11.97
N ILE A 94 -15.90 -15.65 -11.30
CA ILE A 94 -17.29 -15.54 -11.78
C ILE A 94 -17.40 -14.69 -13.04
N SER A 95 -16.50 -13.72 -13.20
CA SER A 95 -16.46 -12.89 -14.40
C SER A 95 -15.98 -13.65 -15.64
N GLY A 96 -15.31 -14.80 -15.45
CA GLY A 96 -14.63 -15.52 -16.53
C GLY A 96 -13.50 -14.67 -17.12
N GLU A 97 -12.63 -15.27 -17.91
CA GLU A 97 -11.72 -14.53 -18.80
C GLU A 97 -12.50 -13.83 -19.93
N GLU A 98 -13.65 -13.19 -19.64
CA GLU A 98 -14.30 -12.27 -20.57
C GLU A 98 -13.37 -11.07 -20.75
N LYS A 99 -12.42 -11.25 -21.68
CA LYS A 99 -11.66 -10.25 -22.42
C LYS A 99 -11.51 -8.94 -21.63
N VAL A 100 -10.57 -8.94 -20.70
CA VAL A 100 -9.96 -7.71 -20.15
C VAL A 100 -9.42 -6.79 -21.28
N PHE A 101 -9.30 -7.32 -22.51
CA PHE A 101 -8.96 -6.61 -23.74
C PHE A 101 -10.13 -6.18 -24.64
N HIS A 102 -11.39 -6.27 -24.21
CA HIS A 102 -12.47 -5.62 -24.96
C HIS A 102 -12.43 -4.12 -24.72
N LYS A 103 -11.72 -3.44 -25.64
CA LYS A 103 -11.84 -2.04 -26.03
C LYS A 103 -13.21 -1.50 -25.57
N LYS A 104 -13.23 -0.78 -24.44
CA LYS A 104 -14.44 -0.13 -23.91
C LYS A 104 -15.14 0.53 -25.09
N LYS A 105 -16.36 0.08 -25.45
CA LYS A 105 -17.24 0.82 -26.36
C LYS A 105 -17.25 2.25 -25.82
N ILE A 106 -16.74 3.18 -26.62
CA ILE A 106 -16.74 4.61 -26.30
C ILE A 106 -18.22 4.96 -26.05
N LEU A 107 -18.61 5.09 -24.79
CA LEU A 107 -19.92 5.61 -24.46
C LEU A 107 -19.96 7.05 -25.00
N LYS A 108 -20.96 7.33 -25.84
CA LYS A 108 -21.24 8.64 -26.45
C LYS A 108 -21.64 9.74 -25.43
N PHE A 109 -21.33 9.57 -24.15
CA PHE A 109 -21.58 10.57 -23.11
C PHE A 109 -20.23 11.01 -22.52
N PRO A 110 -19.92 12.32 -22.51
CA PRO A 110 -18.73 12.84 -21.85
C PRO A 110 -18.91 12.65 -20.34
N ARG A 111 -18.46 11.51 -19.81
CA ARG A 111 -18.25 11.36 -18.37
C ARG A 111 -16.93 12.06 -18.05
N PHE A 112 -17.00 13.14 -17.27
CA PHE A 112 -15.82 13.77 -16.68
C PHE A 112 -15.03 12.71 -15.91
N ARG A 113 -13.96 12.21 -16.52
CA ARG A 113 -13.05 11.25 -15.89
C ARG A 113 -12.01 12.08 -15.16
N LEU A 114 -12.23 12.31 -13.86
CA LEU A 114 -11.33 13.10 -12.98
C LEU A 114 -9.87 12.64 -13.07
N TRP A 115 -9.64 11.37 -13.41
CA TRP A 115 -8.34 10.75 -13.64
C TRP A 115 -7.57 11.29 -14.85
N THR A 116 -8.25 11.78 -15.88
CA THR A 116 -7.62 12.29 -17.11
C THR A 116 -7.64 13.81 -17.21
N PHE A 117 -8.22 14.50 -16.22
CA PHE A 117 -8.31 15.95 -16.20
C PHE A 117 -7.09 16.53 -15.46
N PRO A 118 -6.10 17.12 -16.15
CA PRO A 118 -4.96 17.76 -15.51
C PRO A 118 -5.42 19.04 -14.82
N VAL A 119 -5.18 19.15 -13.50
CA VAL A 119 -5.50 20.36 -12.71
C VAL A 119 -4.25 21.21 -12.51
N LEU A 120 -3.11 20.56 -12.28
CA LEU A 120 -1.83 21.24 -12.17
C LEU A 120 -0.91 20.74 -13.29
N VAL A 121 -0.49 21.66 -14.15
CA VAL A 121 0.54 21.44 -15.16
C VAL A 121 1.75 22.25 -14.70
N ASP A 122 2.93 21.62 -14.61
CA ASP A 122 4.21 22.23 -14.16
C ASP A 122 4.37 22.57 -12.67
N GLY A 123 3.92 21.69 -11.77
CA GLY A 123 4.31 21.73 -10.34
C GLY A 123 5.58 20.90 -10.01
N PRO A 124 6.12 20.97 -8.78
CA PRO A 124 7.24 20.11 -8.34
C PRO A 124 6.92 18.61 -8.38
N PHE A 125 5.63 18.27 -8.53
CA PHE A 125 5.10 16.91 -8.68
C PHE A 125 4.78 16.53 -10.14
N GLY A 126 5.14 17.38 -11.12
CA GLY A 126 4.80 17.21 -12.53
C GLY A 126 3.32 17.50 -12.81
N VAL A 127 2.71 16.78 -13.77
CA VAL A 127 1.29 16.91 -14.08
C VAL A 127 0.44 16.12 -13.06
N VAL A 128 -0.45 16.82 -12.38
CA VAL A 128 -1.36 16.29 -11.36
C VAL A 128 -2.80 16.32 -11.88
N SER A 129 -3.44 15.16 -11.93
CA SER A 129 -4.86 15.05 -12.29
C SER A 129 -5.80 15.52 -11.18
N ALA A 130 -7.06 15.82 -11.49
CA ALA A 130 -8.06 16.22 -10.50
C ALA A 130 -8.28 15.16 -9.41
N ALA A 131 -8.24 13.87 -9.78
CA ALA A 131 -8.34 12.77 -8.83
C ALA A 131 -7.13 12.71 -7.88
N GLU A 132 -5.93 12.94 -8.41
CA GLU A 132 -4.70 13.01 -7.61
C GLU A 132 -4.69 14.23 -6.69
N PHE A 133 -5.15 15.39 -7.17
CA PHE A 133 -5.29 16.60 -6.38
C PHE A 133 -6.28 16.43 -5.21
N LEU A 134 -7.44 15.82 -5.46
CA LEU A 134 -8.40 15.46 -4.41
C LEU A 134 -7.76 14.51 -3.38
N GLY A 135 -7.01 13.50 -3.85
CA GLY A 135 -6.26 12.60 -2.98
C GLY A 135 -5.29 13.35 -2.08
N ILE A 136 -4.48 14.26 -2.64
CA ILE A 136 -3.53 15.10 -1.88
C ILE A 136 -4.26 15.91 -0.80
N ILE A 137 -5.41 16.52 -1.11
CA ILE A 137 -6.21 17.27 -0.13
C ILE A 137 -6.67 16.35 1.00
N ILE A 138 -7.26 15.19 0.68
CA ILE A 138 -7.77 14.24 1.69
C ILE A 138 -6.63 13.77 2.61
N PHE A 139 -5.49 13.40 2.04
CA PHE A 139 -4.32 12.98 2.83
C PHE A 139 -3.77 14.14 3.68
N SER A 140 -3.70 15.35 3.14
CA SER A 140 -3.23 16.54 3.89
C SER A 140 -4.14 16.83 5.08
N VAL A 141 -5.46 16.82 4.87
CA VAL A 141 -6.45 16.97 5.94
C VAL A 141 -6.31 15.85 6.97
N PHE A 142 -6.12 14.61 6.53
CA PHE A 142 -5.89 13.48 7.42
C PHE A 142 -4.64 13.66 8.31
N PHE A 143 -3.51 14.08 7.75
CA PHE A 143 -2.29 14.28 8.55
C PHE A 143 -2.44 15.41 9.54
N LEU A 144 -3.04 16.54 9.14
CA LEU A 144 -3.34 17.65 10.05
C LEU A 144 -4.27 17.20 11.18
N TRP A 145 -5.33 16.46 10.84
CA TRP A 145 -6.23 15.87 11.82
C TRP A 145 -5.53 14.90 12.77
N ALA A 146 -4.71 13.99 12.24
CA ALA A 146 -4.00 12.98 13.03
C ALA A 146 -3.03 13.64 14.01
N ILE A 147 -2.25 14.63 13.56
CA ILE A 147 -1.33 15.40 14.40
C ILE A 147 -2.11 16.15 15.49
N TYR A 148 -3.20 16.83 15.14
CA TYR A 148 -4.04 17.54 16.10
C TYR A 148 -4.64 16.60 17.15
N ALA A 149 -5.29 15.52 16.72
CA ALA A 149 -5.94 14.56 17.59
C ALA A 149 -4.94 13.88 18.53
N PHE A 150 -3.78 13.48 18.02
CA PHE A 150 -2.73 12.90 18.86
C PHE A 150 -2.11 13.89 19.83
N THR A 151 -1.94 15.16 19.43
CA THR A 151 -1.46 16.21 20.34
C THR A 151 -2.42 16.40 21.52
N LEU A 152 -3.73 16.49 21.26
CA LEU A 152 -4.74 16.57 22.32
C LEU A 152 -4.71 15.36 23.26
N ARG A 153 -4.50 14.15 22.71
CA ARG A 153 -4.36 12.93 23.53
C ARG A 153 -3.10 12.97 24.39
N ASN A 154 -1.99 13.45 23.87
CA ASN A 154 -0.74 13.56 24.61
C ASN A 154 -0.86 14.58 25.76
N LEU A 155 -1.53 15.71 25.52
CA LEU A 155 -1.83 16.69 26.58
C LEU A 155 -2.75 16.13 27.67
N ALA A 156 -3.78 15.38 27.29
CA ALA A 156 -4.66 14.71 28.25
C ALA A 156 -3.91 13.65 29.08
N LEU A 157 -2.94 12.95 28.48
CA LEU A 157 -2.07 12.01 29.18
C LEU A 157 -1.21 12.73 30.24
N LEU A 158 -0.61 13.87 29.88
CA LEU A 158 0.18 14.69 30.81
C LEU A 158 -0.64 15.18 32.01
N SER A 159 -1.91 15.56 31.80
CA SER A 159 -2.78 15.97 32.91
C SER A 159 -3.11 14.82 33.87
N LEU A 160 -3.10 13.57 33.41
CA LEU A 160 -3.43 12.41 34.24
C LEU A 160 -2.27 12.03 35.18
N PHE A 161 -1.04 12.03 34.69
CA PHE A 161 0.13 11.50 35.41
C PHE A 161 0.84 12.50 36.34
N HIS A 162 0.33 13.73 36.50
CA HIS A 162 0.89 14.77 37.40
C HIS A 162 2.44 14.88 37.34
N VAL A 163 3.01 14.81 36.14
CA VAL A 163 4.46 14.73 35.92
C VAL A 163 5.14 16.02 36.38
N LEU A 164 6.34 15.88 36.96
CA LEU A 164 7.17 17.01 37.42
C LEU A 164 7.46 17.97 36.25
N PRO A 165 7.42 19.30 36.43
CA PRO A 165 7.53 20.26 35.33
C PRO A 165 8.76 20.07 34.43
N LYS A 166 9.88 19.60 35.01
CA LYS A 166 11.15 19.38 34.31
C LYS A 166 11.09 18.24 33.28
N ASP A 167 10.30 17.20 33.54
CA ASP A 167 10.22 16.00 32.69
C ASP A 167 9.07 16.04 31.70
N ARG A 168 8.15 17.01 31.85
CA ARG A 168 6.97 17.16 30.98
C ARG A 168 7.35 17.31 29.51
N SER A 169 8.34 18.15 29.21
CA SER A 169 8.75 18.43 27.84
C SER A 169 9.39 17.20 27.17
N ILE A 170 10.19 16.43 27.92
CA ILE A 170 10.84 15.23 27.41
C ILE A 170 9.81 14.12 27.18
N LEU A 171 8.92 13.90 28.14
CA LEU A 171 7.83 12.94 27.98
C LEU A 171 6.91 13.30 26.80
N LEU A 172 6.57 14.58 26.65
CA LEU A 172 5.77 15.05 25.52
C LEU A 172 6.47 14.76 24.19
N LEU A 173 7.78 14.97 24.13
CA LEU A 173 8.59 14.70 22.93
C LEU A 173 8.61 13.20 22.59
N GLU A 174 8.87 12.33 23.57
CA GLU A 174 8.89 10.88 23.36
C GLU A 174 7.52 10.33 22.96
N VAL A 175 6.45 10.77 23.64
CA VAL A 175 5.09 10.35 23.28
C VAL A 175 4.72 10.88 21.89
N THR A 176 5.14 12.10 21.52
CA THR A 176 4.94 12.62 20.16
C THR A 176 5.70 11.79 19.12
N GLY A 177 6.94 11.40 19.44
CA GLY A 177 7.71 10.45 18.63
C GLY A 177 6.95 9.14 18.39
N LEU A 178 6.36 8.55 19.44
CA LEU A 178 5.52 7.35 19.31
C LEU A 178 4.32 7.57 18.36
N ARG A 179 3.69 8.75 18.40
CA ARG A 179 2.57 9.09 17.51
C ARG A 179 3.00 9.24 16.05
N PHE A 180 4.17 9.81 15.78
CA PHE A 180 4.72 9.85 14.43
C PHE A 180 5.00 8.45 13.88
N GLY A 181 5.54 7.55 14.71
CA GLY A 181 5.71 6.13 14.35
C GLY A 181 4.37 5.49 13.97
N MET A 182 3.31 5.77 14.73
CA MET A 182 1.97 5.27 14.42
C MET A 182 1.41 5.84 13.10
N ILE A 183 1.58 7.13 12.82
CA ILE A 183 1.15 7.73 11.53
C ILE A 183 1.90 7.08 10.36
N GLY A 184 3.21 6.87 10.51
CA GLY A 184 4.01 6.16 9.50
C GLY A 184 3.52 4.73 9.27
N LEU A 185 3.14 4.00 10.32
CA LEU A 185 2.54 2.67 10.20
C LEU A 185 1.18 2.69 9.49
N LEU A 186 0.35 3.70 9.73
CA LEU A 186 -0.92 3.86 8.99
C LEU A 186 -0.68 4.11 7.49
N CYS A 187 0.40 4.81 7.13
CA CYS A 187 0.81 4.96 5.73
C CYS A 187 1.29 3.61 5.14
N MET A 188 2.03 2.84 5.92
CA MET A 188 2.54 1.51 5.54
C MET A 188 1.42 0.50 5.23
N VAL A 189 0.24 0.64 5.84
CA VAL A 189 -0.95 -0.16 5.50
C VAL A 189 -1.23 -0.13 3.99
N PHE A 190 -1.00 1.01 3.35
CA PHE A 190 -1.22 1.18 1.91
C PHE A 190 0.07 1.04 1.09
N LEU A 191 1.26 1.20 1.66
CA LEU A 191 2.52 1.35 0.92
C LEU A 191 2.80 0.22 -0.10
N PHE A 192 2.49 -1.02 0.27
CA PHE A 192 2.76 -2.20 -0.55
C PHE A 192 1.67 -2.54 -1.56
N LEU A 193 0.46 -1.98 -1.42
CA LEU A 193 -0.66 -2.27 -2.32
C LEU A 193 -0.37 -1.80 -3.77
N PRO A 194 0.13 -0.57 -4.02
CA PRO A 194 0.33 -0.10 -5.38
C PRO A 194 1.46 -0.80 -6.16
N VAL A 195 2.43 -1.42 -5.47
CA VAL A 195 3.56 -2.11 -6.12
C VAL A 195 3.27 -3.57 -6.47
N SER A 196 2.17 -4.11 -5.97
CA SER A 196 1.73 -5.49 -6.23
C SER A 196 1.08 -5.64 -7.62
N ARG A 197 1.81 -5.38 -8.73
CA ARG A 197 1.19 -5.18 -10.06
C ARG A 197 0.29 -6.31 -10.58
N GLY A 198 0.43 -7.52 -10.04
CA GLY A 198 -0.36 -8.70 -10.44
C GLY A 198 -1.47 -9.00 -9.45
N SER A 199 -1.55 -8.22 -8.36
CA SER A 199 -2.57 -8.38 -7.35
C SER A 199 -3.94 -8.16 -7.93
N ILE A 200 -4.85 -8.96 -7.40
CA ILE A 200 -6.24 -9.00 -7.77
C ILE A 200 -6.92 -7.65 -7.46
N LEU A 201 -6.41 -6.92 -6.45
CA LEU A 201 -6.86 -5.58 -6.09
C LEU A 201 -6.59 -4.54 -7.19
N LEU A 202 -5.36 -4.47 -7.72
CA LEU A 202 -5.05 -3.52 -8.80
C LEU A 202 -5.82 -3.87 -10.08
N ARG A 203 -6.02 -5.16 -10.36
CA ARG A 203 -6.85 -5.63 -11.48
C ARG A 203 -8.32 -5.23 -11.34
N LEU A 204 -8.85 -5.19 -10.11
CA LEU A 204 -10.24 -4.81 -9.85
C LEU A 204 -10.48 -3.29 -10.01
N ILE A 205 -9.52 -2.45 -9.62
CA ILE A 205 -9.66 -0.99 -9.62
C ILE A 205 -9.41 -0.40 -11.04
N ASP A 206 -8.84 -1.18 -11.98
CA ASP A 206 -8.58 -0.74 -13.37
C ASP A 206 -7.71 0.53 -13.42
N VAL A 207 -6.75 0.65 -12.49
CA VAL A 207 -5.80 1.78 -12.41
C VAL A 207 -4.52 1.40 -13.16
N PRO A 208 -4.06 2.24 -14.12
CA PRO A 208 -2.80 1.98 -14.80
C PRO A 208 -1.63 1.91 -13.82
N PHE A 209 -0.73 0.95 -14.03
CA PHE A 209 0.36 0.69 -13.09
C PHE A 209 1.28 1.90 -12.88
N GLU A 210 1.46 2.74 -13.88
CA GLU A 210 2.21 4.00 -13.80
C GLU A 210 1.67 4.91 -12.69
N HIS A 211 0.34 5.06 -12.59
CA HIS A 211 -0.28 5.83 -11.52
C HIS A 211 -0.15 5.13 -10.16
N ALA A 212 -0.26 3.80 -10.12
CA ALA A 212 -0.07 3.04 -8.88
C ALA A 212 1.35 3.27 -8.30
N THR A 213 2.38 3.26 -9.14
CA THR A 213 3.75 3.55 -8.68
C THR A 213 3.93 4.95 -8.12
N ARG A 214 3.21 5.96 -8.66
CA ARG A 214 3.24 7.32 -8.10
C ARG A 214 2.74 7.34 -6.65
N TYR A 215 1.66 6.61 -6.34
CA TYR A 215 1.17 6.51 -4.97
C TYR A 215 2.15 5.80 -4.03
N HIS A 216 2.83 4.76 -4.50
CA HIS A 216 3.90 4.13 -3.71
C HIS A 216 5.02 5.11 -3.38
N VAL A 217 5.45 5.92 -4.36
CA VAL A 217 6.48 6.95 -4.15
C VAL A 217 6.01 7.98 -3.12
N TRP A 218 4.79 8.50 -3.24
CA TRP A 218 4.24 9.48 -2.28
C TRP A 218 4.12 8.90 -0.87
N LEU A 219 3.53 7.71 -0.73
CA LEU A 219 3.43 7.01 0.55
C LEU A 219 4.82 6.69 1.13
N GLY A 220 5.79 6.37 0.29
CA GLY A 220 7.17 6.12 0.69
C GLY A 220 7.83 7.36 1.29
N HIS A 221 7.72 8.52 0.64
CA HIS A 221 8.22 9.78 1.19
C HIS A 221 7.57 10.13 2.53
N ILE A 222 6.25 10.00 2.62
CA ILE A 222 5.51 10.32 3.84
C ILE A 222 5.89 9.37 4.98
N THR A 223 5.94 8.07 4.71
CA THR A 223 6.32 7.04 5.69
C THR A 223 7.72 7.32 6.23
N MET A 224 8.69 7.58 5.35
CA MET A 224 10.07 7.82 5.74
C MET A 224 10.24 9.15 6.49
N ALA A 225 9.48 10.19 6.14
CA ALA A 225 9.46 11.44 6.89
C ALA A 225 8.96 11.23 8.32
N PHE A 226 7.82 10.56 8.51
CA PHE A 226 7.28 10.28 9.85
C PHE A 226 8.15 9.33 10.67
N PHE A 227 8.76 8.30 10.06
CA PHE A 227 9.71 7.41 10.74
C PHE A 227 11.00 8.14 11.14
N SER A 228 11.47 9.08 10.31
CA SER A 228 12.62 9.93 10.66
C SER A 228 12.29 10.88 11.81
N LEU A 229 11.12 11.51 11.80
CA LEU A 229 10.64 12.35 12.92
C LEU A 229 10.45 11.54 14.21
N HIS A 230 9.89 10.33 14.10
CA HIS A 230 9.79 9.37 15.20
C HIS A 230 11.15 9.11 15.85
N GLY A 231 12.15 8.69 15.05
CA GLY A 231 13.50 8.46 15.54
C GLY A 231 14.15 9.71 16.13
N LEU A 232 13.98 10.87 15.47
CA LEU A 232 14.54 12.15 15.92
C LEU A 232 14.00 12.57 17.29
N CYS A 233 12.70 12.44 17.54
CA CYS A 233 12.11 12.75 18.84
C CYS A 233 12.76 11.94 19.98
N TYR A 234 12.98 10.64 19.76
CA TYR A 234 13.64 9.78 20.74
C TYR A 234 15.12 10.12 20.90
N VAL A 235 15.86 10.32 19.82
CA VAL A 235 17.28 10.70 19.88
C VAL A 235 17.46 12.00 20.67
N VAL A 236 16.63 13.03 20.40
CA VAL A 236 16.69 14.30 21.14
C VAL A 236 16.30 14.10 22.61
N GLY A 237 15.20 13.39 22.90
CA GLY A 237 14.77 13.11 24.27
C GLY A 237 15.83 12.39 25.10
N TRP A 238 16.41 11.33 24.55
CA TRP A 238 17.44 10.52 25.23
C TRP A 238 18.78 11.24 25.35
N THR A 239 19.09 12.15 24.42
CA THR A 239 20.28 13.02 24.53
C THR A 239 20.13 13.97 25.71
N ILE A 240 18.96 14.60 25.87
CA ILE A 240 18.67 15.51 26.99
C ILE A 240 18.75 14.75 28.33
N GLN A 241 18.30 13.50 28.35
CA GLN A 241 18.38 12.62 29.53
C GLN A 241 19.79 12.06 29.80
N GLY A 242 20.75 12.22 28.88
CA GLY A 242 22.10 11.65 28.99
C GLY A 242 22.16 10.12 28.83
N ARG A 243 21.13 9.49 28.26
CA ARG A 243 20.99 8.01 28.14
C ARG A 243 20.98 7.48 26.71
N LEU A 244 21.33 8.33 25.73
CA LEU A 244 21.25 8.00 24.30
C LEU A 244 21.96 6.68 23.95
N LEU A 245 23.24 6.52 24.35
CA LEU A 245 24.02 5.34 23.97
C LEU A 245 23.51 4.06 24.63
N GLU A 246 23.01 4.14 25.86
CA GLU A 246 22.41 2.99 26.55
C GLU A 246 21.16 2.52 25.81
N LEU A 247 20.26 3.46 25.47
CA LEU A 247 18.95 3.15 24.91
C LEU A 247 19.00 2.78 23.41
N ILE A 248 19.90 3.37 22.63
CA ILE A 248 19.98 3.12 21.18
C ILE A 248 20.41 1.68 20.85
N PHE A 249 21.18 1.04 21.73
CA PHE A 249 21.62 -0.35 21.59
C PHE A 249 20.72 -1.35 22.35
N GLU A 250 19.61 -0.88 22.93
CA GLU A 250 18.73 -1.73 23.72
C GLU A 250 17.95 -2.71 22.83
N TRP A 251 18.05 -4.01 23.15
CA TRP A 251 17.27 -5.08 22.54
C TRP A 251 16.44 -5.79 23.60
N LYS A 252 15.16 -5.42 23.72
CA LYS A 252 14.20 -6.07 24.64
C LYS A 252 13.68 -7.37 24.04
N ALA A 253 13.50 -8.39 24.88
CA ALA A 253 12.86 -9.64 24.49
C ALA A 253 11.34 -9.51 24.30
N ILE A 254 10.71 -8.57 25.00
CA ILE A 254 9.26 -8.34 24.98
C ILE A 254 8.99 -6.85 24.78
N GLY A 255 8.06 -6.53 23.88
CA GLY A 255 7.65 -5.16 23.58
C GLY A 255 8.48 -4.52 22.47
N ILE A 256 8.80 -3.24 22.63
CA ILE A 256 9.50 -2.45 21.61
C ILE A 256 11.01 -2.56 21.80
N ALA A 257 11.72 -3.11 20.81
CA ALA A 257 13.18 -3.24 20.82
C ALA A 257 13.83 -2.12 20.00
N VAL A 258 14.68 -1.28 20.61
CA VAL A 258 15.19 -0.06 19.99
C VAL A 258 16.21 -0.35 18.89
N LEU A 259 17.21 -1.21 19.16
CA LEU A 259 18.27 -1.51 18.20
C LEU A 259 17.73 -2.05 16.86
N PRO A 260 16.77 -3.00 16.82
CA PRO A 260 16.09 -3.36 15.58
C PRO A 260 15.42 -2.18 14.87
N GLY A 261 14.82 -1.26 15.61
CA GLY A 261 14.21 -0.05 15.05
C GLY A 261 15.24 0.86 14.37
N VAL A 262 16.42 1.01 14.98
CA VAL A 262 17.55 1.76 14.39
C VAL A 262 18.02 1.11 13.10
N ILE A 263 18.22 -0.21 13.09
CA ILE A 263 18.64 -0.95 11.89
C ILE A 263 17.60 -0.80 10.77
N SER A 264 16.31 -0.93 11.11
CA SER A 264 15.21 -0.72 10.16
C SER A 264 15.22 0.71 9.61
N LEU A 265 15.32 1.74 10.47
CA LEU A 265 15.34 3.14 10.05
C LEU A 265 16.54 3.45 9.13
N VAL A 266 17.73 2.96 9.46
CA VAL A 266 18.93 3.14 8.62
C VAL A 266 18.73 2.50 7.24
N ALA A 267 18.24 1.27 7.17
CA ALA A 267 17.91 0.61 5.89
C ALA A 267 16.87 1.43 5.10
N GLY A 268 15.83 1.92 5.78
CA GLY A 268 14.81 2.79 5.20
C GLY A 268 15.39 4.09 4.65
N LEU A 269 16.28 4.77 5.38
CA LEU A 269 16.93 6.01 4.94
C LEU A 269 17.81 5.79 3.71
N LEU A 270 18.57 4.68 3.67
CA LEU A 270 19.37 4.32 2.50
C LEU A 270 18.49 4.09 1.26
N MET A 271 17.38 3.36 1.41
CA MET A 271 16.39 3.19 0.34
C MET A 271 15.75 4.51 -0.07
N TRP A 272 15.52 5.42 0.88
CA TRP A 272 14.84 6.68 0.64
C TRP A 272 15.71 7.66 -0.13
N VAL A 273 16.96 7.86 0.30
CA VAL A 273 17.92 8.75 -0.36
C VAL A 273 18.18 8.28 -1.80
N THR A 274 18.34 6.98 -2.00
CA THR A 274 18.59 6.42 -3.34
C THR A 274 17.35 6.38 -4.23
N SER A 275 16.14 6.48 -3.67
CA SER A 275 14.90 6.56 -4.46
C SER A 275 14.50 7.98 -4.86
N LEU A 276 15.23 9.02 -4.38
CA LEU A 276 15.05 10.40 -4.84
C LEU A 276 15.17 10.49 -6.37
N ASN A 277 14.30 11.30 -6.99
CA ASN A 277 14.17 11.34 -8.44
C ASN A 277 15.50 11.62 -9.17
N THR A 278 16.31 12.52 -8.63
CA THR A 278 17.64 12.84 -9.15
C THR A 278 18.56 11.63 -9.12
N VAL A 279 18.70 10.97 -7.96
CA VAL A 279 19.59 9.81 -7.80
C VAL A 279 19.13 8.66 -8.68
N ARG A 280 17.85 8.31 -8.65
CA ARG A 280 17.29 7.22 -9.45
C ARG A 280 17.44 7.44 -10.96
N LYS A 281 17.35 8.68 -11.45
CA LYS A 281 17.50 9.01 -12.88
C LYS A 281 18.94 8.90 -13.36
N HIS A 282 19.92 9.24 -12.52
CA HIS A 282 21.34 9.21 -12.87
C HIS A 282 22.03 7.88 -12.51
N TYR A 283 21.59 7.21 -11.45
CA TYR A 283 22.19 5.99 -10.88
C TYR A 283 21.12 4.93 -10.62
N PHE A 284 20.51 4.43 -11.69
CA PHE A 284 19.40 3.47 -11.59
C PHE A 284 19.80 2.16 -10.90
N GLU A 285 20.99 1.63 -11.19
CA GLU A 285 21.49 0.40 -10.57
C GLU A 285 21.64 0.54 -9.05
N LEU A 286 22.20 1.67 -8.60
CA LEU A 286 22.33 1.98 -7.17
C LEU A 286 20.95 1.94 -6.51
N PHE A 287 19.98 2.69 -7.06
CA PHE A 287 18.60 2.63 -6.59
C PHE A 287 18.05 1.21 -6.56
N PHE A 288 18.20 0.45 -7.65
CA PHE A 288 17.59 -0.87 -7.78
C PHE A 288 18.12 -1.87 -6.74
N TYR A 289 19.43 -1.89 -6.51
CA TYR A 289 20.07 -2.79 -5.55
C TYR A 289 19.83 -2.33 -4.11
N THR A 290 19.94 -1.03 -3.81
CA THR A 290 19.67 -0.53 -2.45
C THR A 290 18.21 -0.69 -2.07
N HIS A 291 17.26 -0.58 -3.02
CA HIS A 291 15.85 -0.80 -2.71
C HIS A 291 15.57 -2.23 -2.23
N GLN A 292 16.41 -3.23 -2.54
CA GLN A 292 16.25 -4.59 -2.01
C GLN A 292 16.38 -4.67 -0.48
N LEU A 293 16.94 -3.63 0.16
CA LEU A 293 16.97 -3.49 1.60
C LEU A 293 15.57 -3.41 2.23
N TYR A 294 14.47 -3.39 1.46
CA TYR A 294 13.12 -3.49 2.02
C TYR A 294 12.95 -4.78 2.84
N ILE A 295 13.70 -5.85 2.53
CA ILE A 295 13.69 -7.09 3.31
C ILE A 295 14.22 -6.81 4.72
N VAL A 296 15.39 -6.18 4.81
CA VAL A 296 16.02 -5.77 6.08
C VAL A 296 15.10 -4.83 6.83
N PHE A 297 14.58 -3.81 6.15
CA PHE A 297 13.63 -2.86 6.71
C PHE A 297 12.42 -3.55 7.35
N VAL A 298 11.73 -4.44 6.63
CA VAL A 298 10.51 -5.11 7.11
C VAL A 298 10.82 -6.09 8.24
N VAL A 299 11.88 -6.90 8.14
CA VAL A 299 12.26 -7.87 9.18
C VAL A 299 12.61 -7.15 10.48
N PHE A 300 13.47 -6.12 10.40
CA PHE A 300 13.86 -5.37 11.59
C PHE A 300 12.73 -4.48 12.12
N LEU A 301 11.81 -4.01 11.27
CA LEU A 301 10.57 -3.36 11.72
C LEU A 301 9.70 -4.33 12.54
N ALA A 302 9.54 -5.58 12.07
CA ALA A 302 8.79 -6.60 12.81
C ALA A 302 9.42 -6.90 14.18
N LEU A 303 10.76 -7.02 14.22
CA LEU A 303 11.51 -7.18 15.48
C LEU A 303 11.44 -5.94 16.38
N HIS A 304 11.36 -4.75 15.80
CA HIS A 304 11.26 -3.49 16.55
C HIS A 304 9.91 -3.36 17.27
N VAL A 305 8.80 -3.59 16.57
CA VAL A 305 7.46 -3.30 17.09
C VAL A 305 6.72 -4.50 17.67
N GLY A 306 7.27 -5.71 17.48
CA GLY A 306 6.67 -6.97 17.92
C GLY A 306 5.44 -7.37 17.08
N ASP A 307 4.91 -8.56 17.37
CA ASP A 307 3.77 -9.15 16.67
C ASP A 307 2.50 -8.27 16.75
N TYR A 308 2.22 -7.71 17.93
CA TYR A 308 1.03 -6.90 18.20
C TYR A 308 0.91 -5.70 17.27
N ILE A 309 1.94 -4.86 17.17
CA ILE A 309 1.92 -3.66 16.33
C ILE A 309 2.15 -4.04 14.86
N PHE A 310 3.00 -5.03 14.58
CA PHE A 310 3.27 -5.47 13.21
C PHE A 310 2.01 -5.98 12.50
N SER A 311 1.06 -6.54 13.26
CA SER A 311 -0.25 -6.98 12.75
C SER A 311 -1.05 -5.87 12.02
N ILE A 312 -0.77 -4.59 12.29
CA ILE A 312 -1.42 -3.44 11.63
C ILE A 312 -1.10 -3.42 10.14
N ILE A 313 0.15 -3.74 9.76
CA ILE A 313 0.65 -3.62 8.37
C ILE A 313 0.82 -4.97 7.67
N ALA A 314 0.66 -6.07 8.40
CA ALA A 314 0.91 -7.43 7.93
C ALA A 314 0.09 -7.80 6.67
N GLY A 315 -1.17 -7.35 6.57
CA GLY A 315 -2.04 -7.67 5.42
C GLY A 315 -1.50 -7.12 4.09
N GLY A 316 -1.02 -5.87 4.08
CA GLY A 316 -0.43 -5.26 2.88
C GLY A 316 0.86 -5.96 2.45
N ILE A 317 1.71 -6.30 3.42
CA ILE A 317 2.96 -7.05 3.18
C ILE A 317 2.66 -8.46 2.65
N PHE A 318 1.69 -9.15 3.23
CA PHE A 318 1.29 -10.49 2.80
C PHE A 318 0.84 -10.49 1.34
N LEU A 319 -0.02 -9.55 0.93
CA LEU A 319 -0.47 -9.44 -0.45
C LEU A 319 0.68 -9.15 -1.43
N PHE A 320 1.67 -8.36 -1.01
CA PHE A 320 2.86 -8.11 -1.81
C PHE A 320 3.75 -9.35 -1.97
N ILE A 321 3.97 -10.11 -0.89
CA ILE A 321 4.73 -11.37 -0.95
C ILE A 321 4.00 -12.38 -1.84
N LEU A 322 2.68 -12.50 -1.68
CA LEU A 322 1.85 -13.37 -2.51
C LEU A 322 1.93 -13.00 -3.99
N ASP A 323 1.79 -11.71 -4.35
CA ASP A 323 1.95 -11.25 -5.74
C ASP A 323 3.32 -11.63 -6.31
N ARG A 324 4.39 -11.44 -5.52
CA ARG A 324 5.74 -11.79 -5.96
C ARG A 324 5.94 -13.28 -6.15
N PHE A 325 5.39 -14.10 -5.25
CA PHE A 325 5.42 -15.55 -5.38
C PHE A 325 4.68 -16.02 -6.63
N LEU A 326 3.48 -15.51 -6.89
CA LEU A 326 2.70 -15.84 -8.09
C LEU A 326 3.43 -15.43 -9.37
N ARG A 327 4.09 -14.27 -9.38
CA ARG A 327 4.93 -13.81 -10.51
C ARG A 327 6.11 -14.73 -10.75
N PHE A 328 6.78 -15.18 -9.69
CA PHE A 328 7.89 -16.12 -9.80
C PHE A 328 7.42 -17.44 -10.46
N CYS A 329 6.23 -17.93 -10.10
CA CYS A 329 5.63 -19.09 -10.74
C CYS A 329 5.27 -18.85 -12.23
N GLN A 330 4.78 -17.65 -12.58
CA GLN A 330 4.34 -17.29 -13.93
C GLN A 330 5.49 -16.89 -14.89
N SER A 331 6.59 -16.34 -14.37
CA SER A 331 7.68 -15.70 -15.14
C SER A 331 8.64 -16.68 -15.85
N ARG A 332 8.25 -17.95 -16.03
CA ARG A 332 9.13 -18.99 -16.60
C ARG A 332 9.19 -19.04 -18.13
N ARG A 333 8.56 -18.10 -18.85
CA ARG A 333 8.56 -18.08 -20.31
C ARG A 333 9.54 -17.03 -20.84
N THR A 334 10.71 -17.49 -21.30
CA THR A 334 11.66 -16.67 -22.06
C THR A 334 11.24 -16.65 -23.53
N VAL A 335 11.29 -15.48 -24.16
CA VAL A 335 11.09 -15.32 -25.61
C VAL A 335 12.36 -14.74 -26.21
N HIS A 336 12.72 -15.18 -27.41
CA HIS A 336 13.88 -14.66 -28.12
C HIS A 336 13.54 -13.31 -28.74
N VAL A 337 14.49 -12.37 -28.70
CA VAL A 337 14.40 -11.12 -29.45
C VAL A 337 14.82 -11.41 -30.90
N ILE A 338 13.91 -11.20 -31.85
CA ILE A 338 14.13 -11.41 -33.29
C ILE A 338 14.86 -10.20 -33.88
N SER A 339 14.44 -8.98 -33.52
CA SER A 339 15.10 -7.76 -33.96
C SER A 339 14.92 -6.63 -32.96
N ALA A 340 15.87 -5.70 -32.95
CA ALA A 340 15.81 -4.44 -32.22
C ALA A 340 16.22 -3.31 -33.17
N LYS A 341 15.32 -2.36 -33.43
CA LYS A 341 15.56 -1.22 -34.32
C LYS A 341 15.36 0.08 -33.56
N SER A 342 16.38 0.93 -33.53
CA SER A 342 16.27 2.28 -33.01
C SER A 342 15.73 3.20 -34.09
N LEU A 343 14.62 3.89 -33.82
CA LEU A 343 14.02 4.86 -34.72
C LEU A 343 14.58 6.26 -34.46
N PRO A 344 14.66 7.14 -35.47
CA PRO A 344 15.21 8.49 -35.33
C PRO A 344 14.49 9.37 -34.29
N CYS A 345 13.24 9.05 -33.95
CA CYS A 345 12.46 9.75 -32.92
C CYS A 345 12.79 9.31 -31.47
N GLY A 346 13.81 8.46 -31.28
CA GLY A 346 14.20 7.95 -29.95
C GLY A 346 13.39 6.74 -29.48
N THR A 347 12.49 6.21 -30.32
CA THR A 347 11.71 5.00 -30.03
C THR A 347 12.50 3.73 -30.38
N LEU A 348 12.44 2.72 -29.53
CA LEU A 348 13.02 1.39 -29.80
C LEU A 348 11.91 0.41 -30.21
N GLU A 349 12.00 -0.10 -31.43
CA GLU A 349 11.16 -1.20 -31.91
C GLU A 349 11.82 -2.54 -31.58
N LEU A 350 11.13 -3.40 -30.84
CA LEU A 350 11.59 -4.74 -30.44
C LEU A 350 10.60 -5.78 -30.97
N VAL A 351 11.08 -6.67 -31.83
CA VAL A 351 10.31 -7.81 -32.35
C VAL A 351 10.68 -9.04 -31.55
N LEU A 352 9.69 -9.69 -30.92
CA LEU A 352 9.88 -10.86 -30.05
C LEU A 352 9.27 -12.11 -30.69
N SER A 353 9.89 -13.27 -30.46
CA SER A 353 9.36 -14.57 -30.91
C SER A 353 8.06 -14.89 -30.20
N LYS A 354 7.04 -15.34 -30.94
CA LYS A 354 5.81 -15.87 -30.34
C LYS A 354 6.15 -17.16 -29.57
N PRO A 355 5.82 -17.25 -28.27
CA PRO A 355 6.03 -18.48 -27.52
C PRO A 355 5.18 -19.61 -28.13
N PRO A 356 5.68 -20.86 -28.17
CA PRO A 356 4.90 -21.99 -28.66
C PRO A 356 3.58 -22.07 -27.88
N SER A 357 2.45 -22.09 -28.57
CA SER A 357 1.17 -22.35 -27.94
C SER A 357 1.18 -23.82 -27.50
N ASN A 358 0.95 -24.09 -26.22
CA ASN A 358 0.54 -25.42 -25.78
C ASN A 358 -0.85 -25.70 -26.38
N ASN A 359 -0.89 -26.07 -27.65
CA ASN A 359 -1.95 -26.87 -28.24
C ASN A 359 -1.46 -28.32 -28.15
N SER A 360 -1.44 -28.85 -26.93
CA SER A 360 -1.30 -30.28 -26.71
C SER A 360 -2.66 -30.78 -26.26
N VAL A 361 -3.38 -31.35 -27.25
CA VAL A 361 -4.43 -32.38 -27.22
C VAL A 361 -5.33 -32.46 -25.99
#